data_AF-A0A1H9MG80-F1
#
_entry.id   AF-A0A1H9MG80-F1
#
_cell.length_a   1.000
_cell.length_b   1.000
_cell.length_c   1.000
_cell.angle_alpha   90.00
_cell.angle_beta   90.00
_cell.angle_gamma   90.00
#
_symmetry.space_group_name_H-M   'P 1'
#
loop_
_entity.id
_entity.type
_entity.pdbx_description
1 polymer ?
#
loop_
_entity_poly.entity_id
_entity_poly.type
_entity_poly.pdbx_seq_one_letter_code
_entity_poly.pdbx_strand_id
1 'polypeptide(L)'
;MLHALVNNAGIQVNGPVEALPMARWRRVFEVDLFGHIAVTQALLPALLRGGGRVVNISSTGGTVAISGVTADAAAKVIANAVTTRRPRTRYTIGRDAALITRLARVLPDRALDRITATNLRRHYPKAYAG
;
A
#
# COMPACT_ATOMS: atom_id res chain seq x y z
N MET A 1 13.65 -18.18 24.29
CA MET A 1 12.74 -18.38 23.15
C MET A 1 12.23 -17.02 22.68
N LEU A 2 11.93 -16.86 21.39
CA LEU A 2 11.32 -15.64 20.86
C LEU A 2 9.82 -15.87 20.65
N HIS A 3 8.99 -15.10 21.34
CA HIS A 3 7.53 -15.31 21.37
C HIS A 3 6.74 -14.38 20.46
N ALA A 4 7.31 -13.23 20.10
CA ALA A 4 6.69 -12.30 19.17
C ALA A 4 7.74 -11.47 18.43
N LEU A 5 7.44 -11.14 17.18
CA LEU A 5 8.10 -10.10 16.40
C LEU A 5 7.05 -9.05 16.04
N VAL A 6 7.31 -7.78 16.32
CA VAL A 6 6.45 -6.67 15.95
C VAL A 6 7.16 -5.81 14.91
N ASN A 7 6.72 -5.92 13.66
CA ASN A 7 7.18 -5.08 12.57
C ASN A 7 6.40 -3.75 12.60
N ASN A 8 6.96 -2.76 13.30
CA ASN A 8 6.35 -1.44 13.51
C ASN A 8 7.00 -0.31 12.70
N ALA A 9 8.22 -0.50 12.21
CA ALA A 9 8.92 0.54 11.46
C ALA A 9 8.14 0.93 10.21
N GLY A 10 7.92 2.22 9.97
CA GLY A 10 7.25 2.69 8.78
C GLY A 10 7.52 4.17 8.54
N ILE A 11 7.62 4.55 7.27
CA ILE A 11 7.79 5.95 6.88
C ILE A 11 6.63 6.40 5.98
N GLN A 12 6.12 7.60 6.25
CA GLN A 12 5.08 8.19 5.42
C GLN A 12 5.70 9.16 4.43
N VAL A 13 5.36 8.99 3.15
CA VAL A 13 5.69 9.95 2.11
C VAL A 13 4.40 10.30 1.38
N ASN A 14 4.05 11.59 1.42
CA ASN A 14 2.86 12.13 0.78
C ASN A 14 3.22 12.76 -0.57
N GLY A 15 2.39 12.52 -1.57
CA GLY A 15 2.51 13.08 -2.91
C GLY A 15 1.69 12.27 -3.90
N PRO A 16 1.17 12.89 -4.97
CA PRO A 16 0.48 12.13 -6.01
C PRO A 16 1.44 11.16 -6.69
N VAL A 17 0.93 10.02 -7.15
CA VAL A 17 1.74 8.91 -7.69
C VAL A 17 2.60 9.34 -8.86
N GLU A 18 2.07 10.23 -9.69
CA GLU A 18 2.68 10.79 -10.88
C GLU A 18 3.77 11.83 -10.59
N ALA A 19 3.76 12.48 -9.42
CA ALA A 19 4.73 13.53 -9.08
C ALA A 19 5.76 13.10 -8.03
N LEU A 20 5.57 11.95 -7.38
CA LEU A 20 6.47 11.49 -6.33
C LEU A 20 7.72 10.83 -6.95
N PRO A 21 8.95 11.30 -6.66
CA PRO A 21 10.16 10.72 -7.23
C PRO A 21 10.33 9.23 -6.90
N MET A 22 10.80 8.44 -7.86
CA MET A 22 11.02 7.00 -7.69
C MET A 22 11.94 6.65 -6.51
N ALA A 23 12.90 7.51 -6.17
CA ALA A 23 13.75 7.32 -5.00
C ALA A 23 12.94 7.30 -3.69
N ARG A 24 11.92 8.14 -3.57
CA ARG A 24 11.04 8.18 -2.40
C ARG A 24 10.09 6.97 -2.37
N TRP A 25 9.56 6.57 -3.52
CA TRP A 25 8.81 5.31 -3.66
C TRP A 25 9.62 4.11 -3.17
N ARG A 26 10.83 3.93 -3.72
CA ARG A 26 11.73 2.83 -3.32
C ARG A 26 12.01 2.88 -1.83
N ARG A 27 12.32 4.07 -1.28
CA ARG A 27 12.64 4.19 0.14
C ARG A 27 11.53 3.70 1.06
N VAL A 28 10.27 3.95 0.70
CA VAL A 28 9.12 3.41 1.45
C VAL A 28 9.07 1.89 1.35
N PHE A 29 9.24 1.31 0.17
CA PHE A 29 9.27 -0.15 0.01
C PHE A 29 10.44 -0.81 0.74
N GLU A 30 11.61 -0.18 0.75
CA GLU A 30 12.77 -0.66 1.50
C GLU A 30 12.50 -0.73 3.01
N VAL A 31 11.80 0.24 3.58
CA VAL A 31 11.53 0.28 5.02
C VAL A 31 10.30 -0.54 5.40
N ASP A 32 9.17 -0.29 4.73
CA ASP A 32 7.84 -0.76 5.13
C ASP A 32 7.51 -2.16 4.58
N LEU A 33 8.30 -2.68 3.64
CA LEU A 33 8.12 -4.02 3.07
C LEU A 33 9.38 -4.87 3.19
N PHE A 34 10.46 -4.50 2.49
CA PHE A 34 11.66 -5.34 2.42
C PHE A 34 12.37 -5.44 3.77
N GLY A 35 12.44 -4.33 4.54
CA GLY A 35 12.98 -4.32 5.88
C GLY A 35 12.23 -5.26 6.83
N HIS A 36 10.90 -5.26 6.80
CA HIS A 36 10.07 -6.18 7.60
C HIS A 36 10.28 -7.64 7.21
N ILE A 37 10.37 -7.93 5.90
CA ILE A 37 10.67 -9.28 5.40
C ILE A 37 12.04 -9.73 5.89
N ALA A 38 13.07 -8.89 5.75
CA ALA A 38 14.44 -9.21 6.15
C ALA A 38 14.54 -9.50 7.66
N VAL A 39 13.91 -8.68 8.51
CA VAL A 39 13.87 -8.91 9.97
C VAL A 39 13.13 -10.20 10.29
N THR A 40 12.01 -10.45 9.61
CA THR A 40 11.25 -11.70 9.80
C THR A 40 12.08 -12.92 9.42
N GLN A 41 12.77 -12.90 8.27
CA GLN A 41 13.65 -13.98 7.82
C GLN A 41 14.80 -14.22 8.82
N ALA A 42 15.45 -13.16 9.30
CA ALA A 42 16.53 -13.24 10.26
C ALA A 42 16.09 -13.87 11.60
N LEU A 43 14.87 -13.56 12.06
CA LEU A 43 14.34 -14.02 13.34
C LEU A 43 13.49 -15.30 13.24
N LEU A 44 13.20 -15.77 12.04
CA LEU A 44 12.33 -16.93 11.79
C LEU A 44 12.78 -18.19 12.55
N PRO A 45 14.07 -18.59 12.58
CA PRO A 45 14.46 -19.78 13.33
C PRO A 45 14.15 -19.69 14.82
N ALA A 46 14.28 -18.50 15.42
CA ALA A 46 14.00 -18.28 16.83
C ALA A 46 12.49 -18.23 17.13
N LEU A 47 11.71 -17.64 16.21
CA LEU A 47 10.24 -17.65 16.27
C LEU A 47 9.69 -19.07 16.20
N LEU A 48 10.19 -19.90 15.27
CA LEU A 48 9.76 -21.29 15.11
C LEU A 48 10.06 -22.13 16.36
N ARG A 49 11.27 -21.99 16.94
CA ARG A 49 11.62 -22.66 18.20
C ARG A 49 10.75 -22.23 19.38
N GLY A 50 10.27 -20.99 19.38
CA GLY A 50 9.47 -20.41 20.46
C GLY A 50 7.95 -20.49 20.28
N GLY A 51 7.46 -21.04 19.15
CA GLY A 51 6.05 -20.94 18.78
C GLY A 51 5.56 -19.50 18.61
N GLY A 52 6.46 -18.59 18.24
CA GLY A 52 6.25 -17.15 18.22
C GLY A 52 5.40 -16.67 17.04
N ARG A 53 4.88 -15.45 17.16
CA ARG A 53 4.00 -14.82 16.15
C ARG A 53 4.63 -13.57 15.55
N VAL A 54 4.34 -13.29 14.29
CA VAL A 54 4.71 -12.03 13.64
C VAL A 54 3.48 -11.12 13.59
N VAL A 55 3.63 -9.89 14.07
CA VAL A 55 2.61 -8.84 14.04
C VAL A 55 3.15 -7.68 13.21
N ASN A 56 2.49 -7.38 12.09
CA ASN A 56 2.81 -6.22 11.27
C ASN A 56 1.87 -5.07 11.64
N ILE A 57 2.42 -3.92 12.00
CA ILE A 57 1.62 -2.73 12.31
C ILE A 57 1.27 -2.03 11.00
N SER A 58 -0.01 -2.00 10.67
CA SER A 58 -0.54 -1.22 9.56
C SER A 58 -1.40 -0.06 10.08
N SER A 59 -1.12 1.16 9.64
CA SER A 59 -1.99 2.32 9.90
C SER A 59 -3.10 2.42 8.84
N THR A 60 -4.32 2.72 9.29
CA THR A 60 -5.49 3.04 8.44
C THR A 60 -5.29 4.31 7.60
N GLY A 61 -4.22 5.09 7.85
CA GLY A 61 -3.92 6.34 7.14
C GLY A 61 -3.75 6.17 5.62
N GLY A 62 -3.35 4.99 5.14
CA GLY A 62 -3.29 4.71 3.69
C GLY A 62 -4.67 4.62 3.01
N THR A 63 -5.74 4.47 3.79
CA THR A 63 -7.14 4.50 3.32
C THR A 63 -7.66 5.93 3.21
N VAL A 64 -6.93 6.94 3.71
CA VAL A 64 -7.35 8.35 3.78
C VAL A 64 -6.52 9.23 2.83
N ALA A 65 -5.99 8.68 1.74
CA ALA A 65 -5.60 9.52 0.61
C ALA A 65 -6.90 9.97 -0.09
N ILE A 66 -7.11 11.29 -0.13
CA ILE A 66 -8.22 11.93 -0.87
C ILE A 66 -7.97 11.85 -2.39
N SER A 67 -6.77 11.43 -2.80
CA SER A 67 -6.35 11.35 -4.19
C SER A 67 -5.19 10.36 -4.38
N GLY A 68 -5.41 9.32 -5.19
CA GLY A 68 -4.38 8.33 -5.56
C GLY A 68 -3.98 7.33 -4.47
N VAL A 69 -2.94 6.54 -4.76
CA VAL A 69 -2.34 5.57 -3.83
C VAL A 69 -0.97 6.10 -3.40
N THR A 70 -0.76 6.30 -2.10
CA THR A 70 0.57 6.66 -1.57
C THR A 70 1.49 5.43 -1.56
N ALA A 71 2.80 5.68 -1.60
CA ALA A 71 3.80 4.61 -1.56
C ALA A 71 3.67 3.73 -0.31
N ASP A 72 3.36 4.33 0.83
CA ASP A 72 3.21 3.60 2.09
C ASP A 72 1.93 2.78 2.12
N ALA A 73 0.84 3.28 1.53
CA ALA A 73 -0.39 2.51 1.39
C ALA A 73 -0.19 1.27 0.50
N ALA A 74 0.54 1.41 -0.61
CA ALA A 74 0.86 0.30 -1.50
C ALA A 74 1.74 -0.75 -0.81
N ALA A 75 2.85 -0.32 -0.18
CA ALA A 75 3.78 -1.20 0.51
C ALA A 75 3.07 -2.03 1.60
N LYS A 76 2.18 -1.42 2.38
CA LYS A 76 1.40 -2.10 3.43
C LYS A 76 0.44 -3.15 2.89
N VAL A 77 -0.29 -2.86 1.81
CA VAL A 77 -1.19 -3.85 1.21
C VAL A 77 -0.40 -5.05 0.70
N ILE A 78 0.75 -4.81 0.07
CA ILE A 78 1.64 -5.86 -0.42
C ILE A 78 2.21 -6.66 0.75
N ALA A 79 2.70 -6.00 1.81
CA ALA A 79 3.21 -6.65 3.01
C ALA A 79 2.16 -7.59 3.62
N ASN A 80 0.93 -7.10 3.80
CA ASN A 80 -0.17 -7.91 4.30
C ASN A 80 -0.53 -9.08 3.38
N ALA A 81 -0.48 -8.88 2.06
CA ALA A 81 -0.76 -9.93 1.09
C ALA A 81 0.29 -11.07 1.15
N VAL A 82 1.57 -10.73 1.35
CA VAL A 82 2.65 -11.74 1.42
C VAL A 82 2.75 -12.42 2.78
N THR A 83 2.31 -11.78 3.87
CA THR A 83 2.42 -12.36 5.23
C THR A 83 1.15 -13.03 5.75
N THR A 84 -0.01 -12.81 5.12
CA THR A 84 -1.27 -13.38 5.63
C THR A 84 -1.37 -14.89 5.41
N ARG A 85 -1.98 -15.60 6.36
CA ARG A 85 -2.14 -17.07 6.32
C ARG A 85 -3.00 -17.55 5.13
N ARG A 86 -3.93 -16.74 4.65
CA ARG A 86 -4.84 -17.06 3.53
C ARG A 86 -4.92 -15.86 2.57
N PRO A 87 -4.03 -15.77 1.56
CA PRO A 87 -4.01 -14.64 0.65
C PRO A 87 -5.26 -14.63 -0.25
N ARG A 88 -5.79 -13.43 -0.54
CA ARG A 88 -6.90 -13.23 -1.48
C ARG A 88 -6.37 -13.10 -2.90
N THR A 89 -7.16 -13.48 -3.90
CA THR A 89 -6.79 -13.33 -5.32
C THR A 89 -6.66 -11.85 -5.75
N ARG A 90 -7.36 -10.93 -5.07
CA ARG A 90 -7.38 -9.50 -5.40
C ARG A 90 -7.33 -8.65 -4.14
N TYR A 91 -6.44 -7.66 -4.15
CA TYR A 91 -6.33 -6.63 -3.12
C TYR A 91 -6.58 -5.26 -3.77
N THR A 92 -7.56 -4.53 -3.24
CA THR A 92 -7.87 -3.18 -3.70
C THR A 92 -7.01 -2.18 -2.93
N ILE A 93 -6.32 -1.29 -3.63
CA ILE A 93 -5.43 -0.28 -3.03
C ILE A 93 -5.98 1.12 -3.34
N GLY A 94 -6.24 1.92 -2.31
CA GLY A 94 -6.77 3.27 -2.43
C GLY A 94 -8.31 3.36 -2.50
N ARG A 95 -8.86 4.51 -2.11
CA ARG A 95 -10.32 4.77 -2.14
C ARG A 95 -10.88 4.82 -3.55
N ASP A 96 -10.14 5.40 -4.50
CA ASP A 96 -10.57 5.49 -5.90
C ASP A 96 -10.69 4.11 -6.55
N ALA A 97 -9.73 3.21 -6.31
CA ALA A 97 -9.81 1.85 -6.81
C ALA A 97 -10.99 1.08 -6.18
N ALA A 98 -11.28 1.31 -4.90
CA ALA A 98 -12.44 0.71 -4.24
C ALA A 98 -13.77 1.24 -4.77
N LEU A 99 -13.84 2.55 -5.03
CA LEU A 99 -14.99 3.19 -5.64
C LEU A 99 -15.18 2.70 -7.07
N ILE A 100 -14.15 2.72 -7.91
CA ILE A 100 -14.16 2.22 -9.29
C ILE A 100 -14.57 0.74 -9.31
N THR A 101 -14.03 -0.11 -8.43
CA THR A 101 -14.41 -1.53 -8.36
C THR A 101 -15.90 -1.74 -8.03
N ARG A 102 -16.50 -0.84 -7.25
CA ARG A 102 -17.93 -0.87 -6.93
C ARG A 102 -18.77 -0.32 -8.09
N LEU A 103 -18.34 0.80 -8.66
CA LEU A 103 -18.99 1.47 -9.78
C LEU A 103 -18.98 0.61 -11.05
N ALA A 104 -17.88 -0.09 -11.33
CA ALA A 104 -17.74 -1.03 -12.45
C ALA A 104 -18.71 -2.22 -12.41
N ARG A 105 -19.37 -2.48 -11.27
CA ARG A 105 -20.43 -3.51 -11.21
C ARG A 105 -21.79 -3.02 -11.71
N VAL A 106 -21.97 -1.70 -11.86
CA VAL A 106 -23.28 -1.09 -12.08
C VAL A 106 -23.27 -0.11 -13.27
N LEU A 107 -22.13 0.52 -13.56
CA LEU A 107 -22.01 1.53 -14.60
C LEU A 107 -21.47 0.95 -15.92
N PRO A 108 -21.92 1.46 -17.07
CA PRO A 108 -21.33 1.16 -18.37
C PRO A 108 -19.90 1.69 -18.50
N ASP A 109 -19.04 1.00 -19.26
CA ASP A 109 -17.61 1.33 -19.44
C ASP A 109 -17.36 2.80 -19.78
N ARG A 110 -18.16 3.38 -20.69
CA ARG A 110 -18.04 4.79 -21.10
C ARG A 110 -18.29 5.79 -19.96
N ALA A 111 -19.14 5.44 -19.00
CA ALA A 111 -19.41 6.28 -17.84
C ALA A 111 -18.24 6.19 -16.84
N LEU A 112 -17.64 5.01 -16.67
CA LEU A 112 -16.42 4.83 -15.89
C LEU A 112 -15.23 5.59 -16.49
N ASP A 113 -15.06 5.54 -17.81
CA ASP A 113 -13.98 6.28 -18.49
C ASP A 113 -14.09 7.78 -18.27
N ARG A 114 -15.33 8.31 -18.31
CA ARG A 114 -15.59 9.74 -18.07
C ARG A 114 -15.29 10.15 -16.62
N ILE A 115 -15.63 9.31 -15.64
CA ILE A 115 -15.35 9.55 -14.22
C ILE A 115 -13.83 9.49 -13.95
N THR A 116 -13.14 8.50 -14.51
CA THR A 116 -11.70 8.34 -14.38
C THR A 116 -10.94 9.52 -15.02
N ALA A 117 -11.33 9.91 -16.23
CA ALA A 117 -10.73 11.04 -16.95
C ALA A 117 -10.94 12.40 -16.24
N THR A 118 -12.11 12.60 -15.63
CA THR A 118 -12.42 13.82 -14.88
C THR A 118 -11.60 13.93 -13.59
N ASN A 119 -11.41 12.80 -12.89
CA ASN A 119 -10.53 12.75 -11.74
C ASN A 119 -9.08 13.01 -12.15
N LEU A 120 -8.55 12.35 -13.19
CA LEU A 120 -7.17 12.58 -13.67
C LEU A 120 -6.89 14.06 -13.99
N ARG A 121 -7.81 14.77 -14.67
CA ARG A 121 -7.64 16.19 -15.01
C ARG A 121 -7.56 17.14 -13.82
N ARG A 122 -8.23 16.81 -12.70
CA ARG A 122 -8.28 17.64 -11.49
C ARG A 122 -6.96 17.59 -10.69
N HIS A 123 -6.12 16.58 -10.96
CA HIS A 123 -4.90 16.29 -10.20
C HIS A 123 -3.61 16.75 -10.89
N TYR A 124 -3.68 17.42 -12.04
CA TYR A 124 -2.55 18.15 -12.63
C TYR A 124 -2.44 19.55 -12.02
N PRO A 125 -1.53 19.82 -11.07
CA PRO A 125 -1.20 21.19 -10.72
C PRO A 125 -0.55 21.86 -11.94
N LYS A 126 -0.99 23.09 -12.29
CA LYS A 126 -0.37 23.95 -13.32
C LYS A 126 1.13 24.25 -13.07
N ALA A 127 1.69 23.80 -11.95
CA ALA A 127 3.07 24.03 -11.54
C ALA A 127 4.14 23.24 -12.33
N TYR A 128 3.74 22.35 -13.25
CA TYR A 128 4.65 21.60 -14.13
C TYR A 128 4.34 21.75 -15.62
N ALA A 129 3.56 22.77 -15.99
CA ALA A 129 3.39 23.17 -17.40
C ALA A 129 4.55 24.09 -17.79
N GLY A 130 5.68 23.48 -18.15
CA GLY A 130 6.77 24.08 -18.91
C GLY A 130 6.76 23.55 -20.32
#